data_AF-A0A673CN65-F1
#
_entry.id   AF-A0A673CN65-F1
#
_cell.length_a   1.000
_cell.length_b   1.000
_cell.length_c   1.000
_cell.angle_alpha   90.00
_cell.angle_beta   90.00
_cell.angle_gamma   90.00
#
_symmetry.space_group_name_H-M   'P 1'
#
loop_
_entity.id
_entity.type
_entity.pdbx_description
1 polymer ?
#
loop_
_entity_poly.entity_id
_entity_poly.type
_entity_poly.pdbx_seq_one_letter_code
_entity_poly.pdbx_strand_id
1 'polypeptide(L)'
;MYENCLKKFYKYQNTEVLLYLARALFKCGKLQECKQMLLKARHVAPSDTVLMFNVALVLQRLATLAVLSAVKELELAHRYFSYLSKAGDKMRFDLALAASEARQCSDLLSQAQYHVARARKQDEEEKELRAKQEQEGTYCEEKRNREAEEQKKLLEQRALYVEAIWMNFVNDDSDEDLPVKKKKKRKRAGSPQRSAGSDDDDSGSDQPVKKRRVQRQSDSEQSDNESKRSRSGSDDESRPGSPAAASDRGSEADLVTKGSNNEDDDSD
;
A
#
# COMPACT_ATOMS: atom_id res chain seq x y z
N MET A 1 24.35 -7.55 31.36
CA MET A 1 24.85 -8.65 32.24
C MET A 1 24.97 -9.97 31.49
N TYR A 2 23.89 -10.55 30.96
CA TYR A 2 23.94 -11.86 30.28
C TYR A 2 24.89 -11.93 29.07
N GLU A 3 24.97 -10.89 28.22
CA GLU A 3 25.94 -10.85 27.10
C GLU A 3 27.40 -10.86 27.57
N ASN A 4 27.71 -10.16 28.66
CA ASN A 4 29.05 -10.16 29.23
C ASN A 4 29.39 -11.55 29.77
N CYS A 5 28.41 -12.26 30.32
CA CYS A 5 28.62 -13.62 30.77
C CYS A 5 28.96 -14.56 29.61
N LEU A 6 28.23 -14.44 28.49
CA LEU A 6 28.50 -15.22 27.28
C LEU A 6 29.89 -14.92 26.70
N LYS A 7 30.36 -13.68 26.75
CA LYS A 7 31.66 -13.27 26.21
C LYS A 7 32.84 -13.66 27.12
N LYS A 8 32.67 -13.61 28.45
CA LYS A 8 33.77 -13.77 29.41
C LYS A 8 33.89 -15.16 30.03
N PHE A 9 32.77 -15.85 30.26
CA PHE A 9 32.77 -17.08 31.06
C PHE A 9 32.55 -18.35 30.24
N TYR A 10 32.00 -18.24 29.02
CA TYR A 10 31.68 -19.41 28.21
C TYR A 10 32.47 -19.43 26.91
N LYS A 11 33.13 -20.56 26.65
CA LYS A 11 33.83 -20.83 25.38
C LYS A 11 32.86 -21.23 24.25
N TYR A 12 31.70 -21.78 24.63
CA TYR A 12 30.63 -22.24 23.73
C TYR A 12 29.29 -21.61 24.13
N GLN A 13 28.33 -21.58 23.21
CA GLN A 13 26.98 -21.08 23.50
C GLN A 13 26.29 -21.93 24.57
N ASN A 14 26.10 -21.36 25.76
CA ASN A 14 25.29 -21.96 26.83
C ASN A 14 23.80 -21.65 26.60
N THR A 15 22.97 -22.70 26.54
CA THR A 15 21.53 -22.60 26.23
C THR A 15 20.73 -21.84 27.29
N GLU A 16 21.05 -21.99 28.57
CA GLU A 16 20.33 -21.34 29.68
C GLU A 16 20.55 -19.82 29.69
N VAL A 17 21.80 -19.38 29.56
CA VAL A 17 22.14 -17.96 29.53
C VAL A 17 21.53 -17.28 28.30
N LEU A 18 21.52 -17.97 27.15
CA LEU A 18 20.83 -17.50 25.94
C LEU A 18 19.32 -17.40 26.15
N LEU A 19 18.70 -18.37 26.82
CA LEU A 19 17.27 -18.35 27.13
C LEU A 19 16.90 -17.18 28.06
N TYR A 20 17.68 -16.92 29.10
CA TYR A 20 17.46 -15.78 29.99
C TYR A 20 17.61 -14.45 29.26
N LEU A 21 18.63 -14.32 28.41
CA LEU A 21 18.82 -13.15 27.57
C LEU A 21 17.65 -12.95 26.59
N ALA A 22 17.21 -14.02 25.91
CA ALA A 22 16.07 -13.97 25.00
C ALA A 22 14.77 -13.52 25.72
N ARG A 23 14.50 -14.03 26.93
CA ARG A 23 13.36 -13.59 27.74
C ARG A 23 13.42 -12.10 28.09
N ALA A 24 14.61 -11.59 28.41
CA ALA A 24 14.79 -10.16 28.66
C ALA A 24 14.54 -9.33 27.38
N LEU A 25 15.12 -9.74 26.25
CA LEU A 25 14.93 -9.08 24.95
C LEU A 25 13.47 -9.08 24.49
N PHE A 26 12.74 -10.17 24.75
CA PHE A 26 11.31 -10.29 24.46
C PHE A 26 10.50 -9.26 25.25
N LYS A 27 10.77 -9.11 26.55
CA LYS A 27 10.14 -8.09 27.39
C LYS A 27 10.48 -6.67 26.94
N CYS A 28 11.69 -6.46 26.42
CA CYS A 28 12.11 -5.17 25.87
C CYS A 28 11.53 -4.88 24.46
N GLY A 29 10.74 -5.79 23.87
CA GLY A 29 10.16 -5.61 22.53
C GLY A 29 11.14 -5.80 21.37
N LYS A 30 12.39 -6.20 21.63
CA LYS A 30 13.42 -6.43 20.61
C LYS A 30 13.30 -7.83 20.00
N LEU A 31 12.21 -8.06 19.28
CA LEU A 31 11.82 -9.38 18.79
C LEU A 31 12.81 -9.99 17.77
N GLN A 32 13.42 -9.17 16.92
CA GLN A 32 14.40 -9.63 15.92
C GLN A 32 15.71 -10.12 16.58
N GLU A 33 16.22 -9.37 17.56
CA GLU A 33 17.39 -9.79 18.33
C GLU A 33 17.07 -11.05 19.15
N CYS A 34 15.88 -11.10 19.77
CA CYS A 34 15.41 -12.27 20.50
C CYS A 34 15.39 -13.54 19.63
N LYS A 35 14.85 -13.44 18.41
CA LYS A 35 14.85 -14.53 17.42
C LYS A 35 16.27 -15.02 17.13
N GLN A 36 17.23 -14.13 16.89
CA GLN A 36 18.62 -14.51 16.62
C GLN A 36 19.24 -15.25 17.81
N MET A 37 18.99 -14.80 19.04
CA MET A 37 19.52 -15.44 20.24
C MET A 37 18.92 -16.84 20.46
N LEU A 38 17.63 -17.01 20.22
CA LEU A 38 16.97 -18.31 20.30
C LEU A 38 17.41 -19.28 19.20
N LEU A 39 17.65 -18.79 17.98
CA LEU A 39 18.20 -19.63 16.90
C LEU A 39 19.61 -20.12 17.22
N LYS A 40 20.46 -19.26 17.81
CA LYS A 40 21.78 -19.67 18.32
C LYS A 40 21.67 -20.77 19.39
N ALA A 41 20.71 -20.64 20.32
CA ALA A 41 20.48 -21.68 21.33
C ALA A 41 20.00 -23.00 20.69
N ARG A 42 19.10 -22.91 19.71
CA ARG A 42 18.58 -24.09 19.00
C ARG A 42 19.62 -24.83 18.18
N HIS A 43 20.63 -24.12 17.64
CA HIS A 43 21.75 -24.79 16.97
C HIS A 43 22.55 -25.69 17.92
N VAL A 44 22.62 -25.35 19.20
CA VAL A 44 23.29 -26.18 20.22
C VAL A 44 22.39 -27.31 20.70
N ALA A 45 21.09 -27.06 20.85
CA ALA A 45 20.10 -28.05 21.29
C ALA A 45 18.86 -28.05 20.38
N PRO A 46 18.89 -28.76 19.24
CA PRO A 46 17.79 -28.74 18.27
C PRO A 46 16.55 -29.52 18.72
N SER A 47 16.71 -30.47 19.63
CA SER A 47 15.65 -31.32 20.17
C SER A 47 14.94 -30.74 21.40
N ASP A 48 15.40 -29.61 21.95
CA ASP A 48 14.76 -28.99 23.13
C ASP A 48 13.40 -28.37 22.77
N THR A 49 12.35 -28.93 23.35
CA THR A 49 10.95 -28.52 23.14
C THR A 49 10.68 -27.11 23.67
N VAL A 50 11.40 -26.66 24.70
CA VAL A 50 11.26 -25.31 25.27
C VAL A 50 11.82 -24.27 24.30
N LEU A 51 12.97 -24.53 23.68
CA LEU A 51 13.53 -23.62 22.67
C LEU A 51 12.62 -23.55 21.44
N MET A 52 12.04 -24.66 21.01
CA MET A 52 11.10 -24.70 19.89
C MET A 52 9.84 -23.87 20.19
N PHE A 53 9.29 -24.00 21.40
CA PHE A 53 8.12 -23.22 21.84
C PHE A 53 8.43 -21.72 21.86
N ASN A 54 9.55 -21.32 22.46
CA ASN A 54 9.92 -19.91 22.56
C ASN A 54 10.21 -19.28 21.19
N VAL A 55 10.85 -20.02 20.26
CA VAL A 55 11.04 -19.55 18.88
C VAL A 55 9.69 -19.34 18.20
N ALA A 56 8.76 -20.29 18.34
CA ALA A 56 7.43 -20.19 17.74
C ALA A 56 6.66 -18.96 18.27
N LEU A 57 6.73 -18.70 19.58
CA LEU A 57 6.10 -17.54 20.21
C LEU A 57 6.67 -16.20 19.68
N VAL A 58 7.99 -16.10 19.50
CA VAL A 58 8.62 -14.90 18.93
C VAL A 58 8.21 -14.70 17.48
N LEU A 59 8.18 -15.77 16.68
CA LEU A 59 7.77 -15.69 15.27
C LEU A 59 6.29 -15.29 15.13
N GLN A 60 5.40 -15.84 15.95
CA GLN A 60 4.00 -15.45 15.98
C GLN A 60 3.86 -13.97 16.33
N ARG A 61 4.60 -13.48 17.35
CA ARG A 61 4.55 -12.07 17.75
C ARG A 61 5.07 -11.14 16.65
N LEU A 62 6.13 -11.52 15.94
CA LEU A 62 6.62 -10.78 14.78
C LEU A 62 5.57 -10.71 13.66
N ALA A 63 4.92 -11.84 13.36
CA ALA A 63 3.90 -11.91 12.33
C ALA A 63 2.66 -11.06 12.64
N THR A 64 2.23 -11.00 13.91
CA THR A 64 1.11 -10.13 14.32
C THR A 64 1.39 -8.64 14.10
N LEU A 65 2.66 -8.22 14.11
CA LEU A 65 3.05 -6.82 13.90
C LEU A 65 3.30 -6.48 12.42
N ALA A 66 3.61 -7.47 11.58
CA ALA A 66 3.99 -7.27 10.18
C ALA A 66 3.47 -8.38 9.26
N VAL A 67 2.16 -8.34 8.96
CA VAL A 67 1.38 -9.44 8.36
C VAL A 67 1.91 -9.93 6.99
N LEU A 68 2.45 -9.04 6.15
CA LEU A 68 2.80 -9.41 4.76
C LEU A 68 4.23 -9.96 4.59
N SER A 69 5.22 -9.44 5.33
CA SER A 69 6.61 -9.92 5.23
C SER A 69 6.88 -11.18 6.07
N ALA A 70 5.96 -11.54 6.96
CA ALA A 70 6.15 -12.59 7.94
C ALA A 70 5.36 -13.89 7.66
N VAL A 71 4.70 -14.05 6.50
CA VAL A 71 3.91 -15.28 6.20
C VAL A 71 4.76 -16.54 6.36
N LYS A 72 5.98 -16.56 5.81
CA LYS A 72 6.91 -17.70 5.94
C LYS A 72 7.32 -17.97 7.39
N GLU A 73 7.44 -16.92 8.21
CA GLU A 73 7.79 -17.04 9.63
C GLU A 73 6.60 -17.58 10.44
N LEU A 74 5.40 -17.14 10.11
CA LEU A 74 4.16 -17.60 10.72
C LEU A 74 3.84 -19.06 10.35
N GLU A 75 4.09 -19.48 9.10
CA GLU A 75 4.00 -20.88 8.67
C GLU A 75 4.98 -21.78 9.44
N LEU A 76 6.18 -21.27 9.73
CA LEU A 76 7.15 -22.00 10.53
C LEU A 76 6.68 -22.11 11.99
N ALA A 77 6.13 -21.04 12.56
CA ALA A 77 5.53 -21.05 13.90
C ALA A 77 4.37 -22.05 13.99
N HIS A 78 3.47 -22.05 13.00
CA HIS A 78 2.36 -22.99 12.92
C HIS A 78 2.82 -24.46 12.93
N ARG A 79 3.86 -24.79 12.16
CA ARG A 79 4.46 -26.14 12.15
C ARG A 79 5.05 -26.52 13.50
N TYR A 80 5.74 -25.58 14.16
CA TYR A 80 6.29 -25.82 15.50
C TYR A 80 5.20 -26.02 16.54
N PHE A 81 4.17 -25.18 16.61
CA PHE A 81 3.08 -25.37 17.55
C PHE A 81 2.28 -26.65 17.28
N SER A 82 2.04 -26.99 16.01
CA SER A 82 1.38 -28.25 15.63
C SER A 82 2.20 -29.47 16.05
N TYR A 83 3.53 -29.41 15.91
CA TYR A 83 4.42 -30.47 16.38
C TYR A 83 4.45 -30.56 17.91
N LEU A 84 4.61 -29.43 18.60
CA LEU A 84 4.66 -29.36 20.06
C LEU A 84 3.35 -29.76 20.73
N SER A 85 2.21 -29.52 20.09
CA SER A 85 0.90 -30.00 20.57
C SER A 85 0.81 -31.53 20.61
N LYS A 86 1.53 -32.24 19.73
CA LYS A 86 1.50 -33.71 19.62
C LYS A 86 2.66 -34.40 20.33
N ALA A 87 3.86 -33.86 20.18
CA ALA A 87 5.13 -34.45 20.63
C ALA A 87 5.82 -33.63 21.74
N GLY A 88 5.14 -32.62 22.28
CA GLY A 88 5.66 -31.76 23.35
C GLY A 88 5.69 -32.43 24.71
N ASP A 89 6.61 -31.95 25.55
CA ASP A 89 6.73 -32.39 26.93
C ASP A 89 5.73 -31.63 27.83
N LYS A 90 4.76 -32.36 28.36
CA LYS A 90 3.69 -31.85 29.23
C LYS A 90 4.22 -31.22 30.52
N MET A 91 5.42 -31.58 30.97
CA MET A 91 6.01 -31.01 32.19
C MET A 91 6.66 -29.64 31.96
N ARG A 92 6.93 -29.25 30.70
CA ARG A 92 7.70 -28.05 30.36
C ARG A 92 6.83 -26.89 29.90
N PHE A 93 5.66 -27.17 29.34
CA PHE A 93 4.64 -26.21 28.93
C PHE A 93 3.28 -26.91 28.76
N ASP A 94 2.21 -26.13 28.71
CA ASP A 94 0.88 -26.66 28.48
C ASP A 94 0.66 -26.98 26.98
N LEU A 95 0.37 -28.25 26.67
CA LEU A 95 0.08 -28.71 25.31
C LEU A 95 -1.23 -28.12 24.78
N ALA A 96 -2.21 -27.84 25.65
CA ALA A 96 -3.46 -27.22 25.25
C ALA A 96 -3.23 -25.78 24.75
N LEU A 97 -2.32 -25.05 25.43
CA LEU A 97 -1.88 -23.73 25.00
C LEU A 97 -1.20 -23.82 23.62
N ALA A 98 -0.27 -24.77 23.42
CA ALA A 98 0.35 -24.97 22.11
C ALA A 98 -0.67 -25.27 21.00
N ALA A 99 -1.72 -26.04 21.30
CA ALA A 99 -2.81 -26.32 20.36
C ALA A 99 -3.65 -25.07 20.04
N SER A 100 -3.96 -24.23 21.04
CA SER A 100 -4.64 -22.96 20.78
C SER A 100 -3.79 -22.00 19.96
N GLU A 101 -2.49 -21.92 20.22
CA GLU A 101 -1.58 -21.06 19.45
C GLU A 101 -1.40 -21.55 18.00
N ALA A 102 -1.43 -22.86 17.77
CA ALA A 102 -1.48 -23.41 16.42
C ALA A 102 -2.73 -22.93 15.66
N ARG A 103 -3.91 -22.97 16.29
CA ARG A 103 -5.15 -22.46 15.69
C ARG A 103 -5.06 -20.97 15.37
N GLN A 104 -4.58 -20.15 16.30
CA GLN A 104 -4.37 -18.71 16.06
C GLN A 104 -3.44 -18.44 14.87
N CYS A 105 -2.34 -19.20 14.75
CA CYS A 105 -1.44 -19.06 13.60
C CYS A 105 -2.12 -19.44 12.28
N SER A 106 -2.96 -20.49 12.27
CA SER A 106 -3.75 -20.88 11.09
C SER A 106 -4.72 -19.77 10.67
N ASP A 107 -5.42 -19.15 11.63
CA ASP A 107 -6.35 -18.06 11.35
C ASP A 107 -5.62 -16.84 10.78
N LEU A 108 -4.50 -16.44 11.38
CA LEU A 108 -3.66 -15.35 10.87
C LEU A 108 -3.12 -15.64 9.45
N LEU A 109 -2.78 -16.90 9.14
CA LEU A 109 -2.35 -17.28 7.79
C LEU A 109 -3.48 -17.12 6.77
N SER A 110 -4.70 -17.51 7.11
CA SER A 110 -5.86 -17.32 6.22
C SER A 110 -6.13 -15.83 5.96
N GLN A 111 -6.01 -14.99 6.99
CA GLN A 111 -6.13 -13.54 6.87
C GLN A 111 -5.04 -12.96 5.96
N ALA A 112 -3.78 -13.36 6.17
CA ALA A 112 -2.66 -12.91 5.35
C ALA A 112 -2.83 -13.33 3.88
N GLN A 113 -3.25 -14.57 3.63
CA GLN A 113 -3.54 -15.07 2.27
C GLN A 113 -4.66 -14.28 1.60
N TYR A 114 -5.74 -13.97 2.32
CA TYR A 114 -6.81 -13.13 1.82
C TYR A 114 -6.31 -11.73 1.41
N HIS A 115 -5.52 -11.08 2.27
CA HIS A 115 -4.94 -9.77 1.96
C HIS A 115 -3.98 -9.82 0.76
N VAL A 116 -3.15 -10.87 0.64
CA VAL A 116 -2.25 -11.06 -0.51
C VAL A 116 -3.03 -11.27 -1.79
N ALA A 117 -4.05 -12.13 -1.79
CA ALA A 117 -4.90 -12.37 -2.95
C ALA A 117 -5.63 -11.09 -3.39
N ARG A 118 -6.15 -10.33 -2.41
CA ARG A 118 -6.79 -9.04 -2.67
C ARG A 118 -5.81 -8.02 -3.26
N ALA A 119 -4.62 -7.88 -2.68
CA ALA A 119 -3.60 -6.96 -3.18
C ALA A 119 -3.17 -7.30 -4.61
N ARG A 120 -2.96 -8.60 -4.92
CA ARG A 120 -2.63 -9.05 -6.29
C ARG A 120 -3.72 -8.71 -7.30
N LYS A 121 -4.98 -8.93 -6.93
CA LYS A 121 -6.11 -8.60 -7.80
C LYS A 121 -6.17 -7.09 -8.09
N GLN A 122 -5.93 -6.25 -7.07
CA GLN A 122 -5.86 -4.80 -7.27
C GLN A 122 -4.68 -4.39 -8.15
N ASP A 123 -3.50 -4.99 -7.96
CA ASP A 123 -2.32 -4.72 -8.79
C ASP A 123 -2.55 -5.14 -10.26
N GLU A 124 -3.26 -6.25 -10.50
CA GLU A 124 -3.63 -6.71 -11.84
C GLU A 124 -4.63 -5.77 -12.50
N GLU A 125 -5.70 -5.38 -11.79
CA GLU A 125 -6.70 -4.40 -12.27
C GLU A 125 -6.06 -3.03 -12.58
N GLU A 126 -5.15 -2.54 -11.73
CA GLU A 126 -4.42 -1.28 -11.98
C GLU A 126 -3.52 -1.37 -13.21
N LYS A 127 -2.80 -2.49 -13.38
CA LYS A 127 -1.96 -2.73 -14.57
C LYS A 127 -2.78 -2.78 -15.85
N GLU A 128 -3.93 -3.42 -15.83
CA GLU A 128 -4.82 -3.47 -16.99
C GLU A 128 -5.38 -2.09 -17.34
N LEU A 129 -5.80 -1.31 -16.35
CA LEU A 129 -6.25 0.07 -16.55
C LEU A 129 -5.14 0.95 -17.11
N ARG A 130 -3.93 0.83 -16.56
CA ARG A 130 -2.76 1.55 -17.05
C ARG A 130 -2.38 1.15 -18.47
N ALA A 131 -2.40 -0.14 -18.79
CA ALA A 131 -2.12 -0.63 -20.14
C ALA A 131 -3.15 -0.12 -21.16
N LYS A 132 -4.44 -0.05 -20.80
CA LYS A 132 -5.48 0.55 -21.65
C LYS A 132 -5.22 2.04 -21.89
N GLN A 133 -4.90 2.80 -20.85
CA GLN A 133 -4.56 4.22 -20.97
C GLN A 133 -3.31 4.45 -21.83
N GLU A 134 -2.29 3.60 -21.69
CA GLU A 134 -1.09 3.65 -22.53
C GLU A 134 -1.38 3.26 -23.99
N GLN A 135 -2.24 2.26 -24.24
CA GLN A 135 -2.70 1.91 -25.59
C GLN A 135 -3.51 3.04 -26.24
N GLU A 136 -4.40 3.69 -25.49
CA GLU A 136 -5.16 4.85 -25.97
C GLU A 136 -4.24 6.04 -26.27
N GLY A 137 -3.24 6.28 -25.41
CA GLY A 137 -2.24 7.33 -25.61
C GLY A 137 -1.38 7.09 -26.85
N THR A 138 -0.83 5.88 -27.01
CA THR A 138 -0.02 5.49 -28.17
C THR A 138 -0.82 5.51 -29.47
N TYR A 139 -2.09 5.07 -29.44
CA TYR A 139 -2.97 5.14 -30.60
C TYR A 139 -3.24 6.59 -31.06
N CYS A 140 -3.51 7.49 -30.11
CA CYS A 140 -3.71 8.91 -30.41
C CYS A 140 -2.44 9.57 -30.95
N GLU A 141 -1.29 9.23 -30.37
CA GLU A 141 0.02 9.72 -30.80
C GLU A 141 0.39 9.21 -32.21
N GLU A 142 0.16 7.93 -32.51
CA GLU A 142 0.37 7.37 -33.85
C GLU A 142 -0.53 8.04 -34.89
N LYS A 143 -1.81 8.28 -34.57
CA LYS A 143 -2.73 8.98 -35.47
C LYS A 143 -2.23 10.40 -35.76
N ARG A 144 -1.80 11.12 -34.73
CA ARG A 144 -1.24 12.48 -34.87
C ARG A 144 0.06 12.48 -35.68
N ASN A 145 0.90 11.45 -35.53
CA ASN A 145 2.12 11.31 -36.33
C ASN A 145 1.80 11.02 -37.80
N ARG A 146 0.81 10.17 -38.11
CA ARG A 146 0.39 9.92 -39.50
C ARG A 146 -0.13 11.20 -40.17
N GLU A 147 -0.98 11.95 -39.48
CA GLU A 147 -1.47 13.24 -39.97
C GLU A 147 -0.33 14.26 -40.18
N ALA A 148 0.64 14.33 -39.26
CA ALA A 148 1.81 15.19 -39.38
C ALA A 148 2.75 14.77 -40.53
N GLU A 149 2.94 13.46 -40.75
CA GLU A 149 3.72 12.93 -41.86
C GLU A 149 3.07 13.24 -43.21
N GLU A 150 1.75 13.10 -43.32
CA GLU A 150 0.99 13.46 -44.53
C GLU A 150 1.07 14.97 -44.82
N GLN A 151 0.88 15.81 -43.80
CA GLN A 151 1.05 17.26 -43.94
C GLN A 151 2.47 17.63 -44.35
N LYS A 152 3.49 16.97 -43.78
CA LYS A 152 4.89 17.19 -44.13
C LYS A 152 5.18 16.82 -45.57
N LYS A 153 4.66 15.68 -46.06
CA LYS A 153 4.79 15.26 -47.47
C LYS A 153 4.14 16.27 -48.42
N LEU A 154 2.96 16.80 -48.08
CA LEU A 154 2.29 17.80 -48.90
C LEU A 154 3.06 19.12 -48.94
N LEU A 155 3.60 19.57 -47.80
CA LEU A 155 4.45 20.76 -47.73
C LEU A 155 5.76 20.57 -48.50
N GLU A 156 6.35 19.39 -48.45
CA GLU A 156 7.55 19.03 -49.21
C GLU A 156 7.28 19.04 -50.73
N GLN A 157 6.16 18.46 -51.18
CA GLN A 157 5.75 18.56 -52.59
C GLN A 157 5.52 20.02 -53.04
N ARG A 158 4.90 20.85 -52.19
CA ARG A 158 4.74 22.28 -52.46
C ARG A 158 6.08 23.01 -52.53
N ALA A 159 7.02 22.67 -51.65
CA ALA A 159 8.37 23.25 -51.65
C ALA A 159 9.11 22.90 -52.94
N LEU A 160 9.09 21.62 -53.35
CA LEU A 160 9.68 21.17 -54.62
C LEU A 160 9.05 21.86 -55.83
N TYR A 161 7.73 22.05 -55.83
CA TYR A 161 7.04 22.74 -56.91
C TYR A 161 7.42 24.23 -56.99
N VAL A 162 7.50 24.92 -55.86
CA VAL A 162 7.96 26.31 -55.78
C VAL A 162 9.42 26.41 -56.22
N GLU A 163 10.27 25.48 -55.79
CA GLU A 163 11.68 25.42 -56.19
C GLU A 163 11.83 25.15 -57.70
N ALA A 164 11.02 24.25 -58.27
CA ALA A 164 10.99 23.99 -59.71
C ALA A 164 10.53 25.22 -60.51
N ILE A 165 9.48 25.93 -60.06
CA ILE A 165 9.06 27.20 -60.67
C ILE A 165 10.16 28.23 -60.57
N TRP A 166 10.81 28.35 -59.40
CA TRP A 166 11.89 29.30 -59.18
C TRP A 166 13.07 29.01 -60.12
N MET A 167 13.46 27.75 -60.27
CA MET A 167 14.48 27.32 -61.24
C MET A 167 14.06 27.61 -62.68
N ASN A 168 12.80 27.39 -63.05
CA ASN A 168 12.32 27.69 -64.40
C ASN A 168 12.30 29.19 -64.69
N PHE A 169 11.93 30.02 -63.71
CA PHE A 169 11.93 31.48 -63.83
C PHE A 169 13.35 32.06 -63.90
N VAL A 170 14.28 31.56 -63.09
CA VAL A 170 15.69 31.99 -63.13
C VAL A 170 16.41 31.53 -64.42
N ASN A 171 15.95 30.45 -65.06
CA ASN A 171 16.44 30.02 -66.38
C ASN A 171 15.82 30.79 -67.57
N ASP A 172 14.71 31.53 -67.37
CA ASP A 172 14.04 32.35 -68.40
C ASP A 172 14.64 33.77 -68.53
N ASP A 173 15.58 34.14 -67.66
CA ASP A 173 16.41 35.36 -67.76
C ASP A 173 17.62 35.19 -68.73
N SER A 174 17.55 34.23 -69.66
CA SER A 174 18.38 34.21 -70.88
C SER A 174 17.55 34.66 -72.09
N ASP A 175 17.61 35.96 -72.37
CA ASP A 175 17.32 36.65 -73.65
C ASP A 175 16.03 36.24 -74.41
N GLU A 176 14.99 37.09 -74.38
CA GLU A 176 14.59 37.89 -75.56
C GLU A 176 13.37 38.81 -75.29
N ASP A 177 13.42 39.98 -75.92
CA ASP A 177 12.53 41.14 -75.84
C ASP A 177 11.00 40.88 -75.87
N LEU A 178 10.26 41.40 -74.89
CA LEU A 178 8.84 41.74 -75.06
C LEU A 178 8.51 43.18 -74.61
N PRO A 179 7.99 44.04 -75.51
CA PRO A 179 7.78 45.46 -75.23
C PRO A 179 6.54 45.69 -74.37
N VAL A 180 6.79 46.32 -73.22
CA VAL A 180 5.83 46.93 -72.30
C VAL A 180 4.88 47.90 -73.03
N LYS A 181 3.58 47.55 -73.13
CA LYS A 181 2.52 48.54 -73.42
C LYS A 181 1.99 49.18 -72.13
N LYS A 182 2.30 50.46 -72.03
CA LYS A 182 2.00 51.42 -70.95
C LYS A 182 0.50 51.70 -70.78
N LYS A 183 0.07 51.65 -69.51
CA LYS A 183 -0.64 52.69 -68.72
C LYS A 183 -1.57 53.69 -69.45
N LYS A 184 -2.79 53.83 -68.92
CA LYS A 184 -3.49 55.13 -68.71
C LYS A 184 -4.27 55.04 -67.38
N LYS A 185 -3.75 55.54 -66.24
CA LYS A 185 -3.83 56.93 -65.73
C LYS A 185 -5.22 57.57 -65.86
N ARG A 186 -5.84 57.89 -64.71
CA ARG A 186 -6.22 59.25 -64.24
C ARG A 186 -6.78 59.12 -62.79
N LYS A 187 -6.14 59.74 -61.78
CA LYS A 187 -6.37 61.10 -61.24
C LYS A 187 -7.80 61.25 -60.70
N ARG A 188 -8.11 61.80 -59.52
CA ARG A 188 -7.40 62.63 -58.53
C ARG A 188 -8.35 62.76 -57.32
N ALA A 189 -7.77 62.84 -56.12
CA ALA A 189 -8.10 63.73 -54.99
C ALA A 189 -9.57 64.06 -54.64
N GLY A 190 -9.94 63.83 -53.38
CA GLY A 190 -11.07 64.51 -52.72
C GLY A 190 -11.60 63.80 -51.48
N SER A 191 -10.96 64.01 -50.33
CA SER A 191 -11.65 63.96 -49.01
C SER A 191 -12.25 65.36 -48.80
N PRO A 192 -13.39 65.58 -48.09
CA PRO A 192 -13.64 65.03 -46.76
C PRO A 192 -15.09 64.62 -46.39
N GLN A 193 -15.17 63.60 -45.53
CA GLN A 193 -15.95 63.55 -44.28
C GLN A 193 -17.47 63.85 -44.34
N ARG A 194 -18.31 62.84 -44.06
CA ARG A 194 -19.17 62.75 -42.85
C ARG A 194 -20.22 61.62 -42.91
N SER A 195 -20.31 60.93 -41.78
CA SER A 195 -21.51 60.41 -41.07
C SER A 195 -22.34 59.23 -41.61
N ALA A 196 -22.62 58.33 -40.65
CA ALA A 196 -23.69 57.34 -40.54
C ALA A 196 -23.60 56.16 -41.53
N GLY A 197 -23.46 54.90 -41.13
CA GLY A 197 -24.02 54.21 -39.98
C GLY A 197 -25.00 53.18 -40.52
N SER A 198 -24.59 51.91 -40.60
CA SER A 198 -25.42 50.69 -40.56
C SER A 198 -24.53 49.47 -40.83
N ASP A 199 -24.44 48.64 -39.79
CA ASP A 199 -24.55 47.19 -39.71
C ASP A 199 -23.77 46.21 -40.61
N ASP A 200 -23.43 45.11 -39.91
CA ASP A 200 -23.24 43.73 -40.35
C ASP A 200 -21.86 43.21 -40.78
N ASP A 201 -21.34 42.40 -39.84
CA ASP A 201 -20.83 41.03 -39.96
C ASP A 201 -19.39 40.69 -40.41
N ASP A 202 -18.83 39.83 -39.56
CA ASP A 202 -17.94 38.69 -39.80
C ASP A 202 -16.43 38.83 -40.09
N SER A 203 -15.70 37.91 -39.44
CA SER A 203 -14.39 37.34 -39.78
C SER A 203 -13.08 38.12 -39.57
N GLY A 204 -12.24 37.57 -38.67
CA GLY A 204 -10.83 37.29 -39.01
C GLY A 204 -9.71 37.94 -38.18
N SER A 205 -9.09 37.12 -37.32
CA SER A 205 -7.63 36.94 -37.13
C SER A 205 -6.70 38.05 -36.57
N ASP A 206 -6.10 37.72 -35.41
CA ASP A 206 -4.70 37.84 -34.97
C ASP A 206 -3.82 39.06 -35.31
N GLN A 207 -3.24 39.71 -34.28
CA GLN A 207 -1.80 39.59 -33.98
C GLN A 207 -1.36 40.23 -32.62
N PRO A 208 -0.21 39.79 -32.04
CA PRO A 208 0.11 39.97 -30.62
C PRO A 208 1.13 41.10 -30.35
N VAL A 209 1.07 41.69 -29.15
CA VAL A 209 2.08 42.66 -28.65
C VAL A 209 2.60 42.33 -27.25
N LYS A 210 3.88 41.91 -27.25
CA LYS A 210 5.01 42.29 -26.37
C LYS A 210 4.87 42.22 -24.82
N LYS A 211 5.53 41.19 -24.27
CA LYS A 211 6.51 41.17 -23.15
C LYS A 211 6.35 42.20 -22.00
N ARG A 212 6.04 41.70 -20.80
CA ARG A 212 6.67 42.13 -19.53
C ARG A 212 7.04 40.91 -18.67
N ARG A 213 8.29 40.90 -18.23
CA ARG A 213 8.93 39.93 -17.33
C ARG A 213 9.06 40.58 -15.95
N VAL A 214 8.52 39.95 -14.90
CA VAL A 214 8.91 40.13 -13.48
C VAL A 214 8.59 38.78 -12.80
N GLN A 215 9.56 37.89 -12.64
CA GLN A 215 10.45 37.71 -11.48
C GLN A 215 9.73 37.21 -10.21
N ARG A 216 10.09 35.97 -9.88
CA ARG A 216 9.76 35.15 -8.71
C ARG A 216 9.69 35.93 -7.39
N GLN A 217 8.67 35.68 -6.58
CA GLN A 217 8.80 35.47 -5.14
C GLN A 217 7.80 34.43 -4.65
N SER A 218 8.35 33.49 -3.88
CA SER A 218 7.72 32.48 -3.05
C SER A 218 7.12 33.12 -1.79
N ASP A 219 5.90 32.75 -1.40
CA ASP A 219 5.62 32.47 0.00
C ASP A 219 4.34 31.63 0.18
N SER A 220 4.37 30.84 1.25
CA SER A 220 3.43 29.85 1.77
C SER A 220 2.06 30.38 2.18
N GLU A 221 0.97 29.62 1.90
CA GLU A 221 -0.25 29.44 2.74
C GLU A 221 -0.90 28.09 2.34
N GLN A 222 -0.64 26.97 3.04
CA GLN A 222 -1.23 26.52 4.30
C GLN A 222 -2.67 25.99 4.14
N SER A 223 -2.77 24.66 4.04
CA SER A 223 -4.01 23.89 4.06
C SER A 223 -4.39 23.55 5.50
N ASP A 224 -5.38 24.24 6.05
CA ASP A 224 -5.97 23.91 7.35
C ASP A 224 -7.44 23.50 7.17
N ASN A 225 -7.71 22.20 7.33
CA ASN A 225 -9.05 21.73 7.68
C ASN A 225 -8.95 20.73 8.83
N GLU A 226 -8.83 21.28 10.04
CA GLU A 226 -8.88 20.56 11.30
C GLU A 226 -10.32 20.28 11.75
N SER A 227 -10.59 18.99 11.96
CA SER A 227 -10.93 18.43 13.28
C SER A 227 -11.69 19.33 14.27
N LYS A 228 -13.00 19.04 14.47
CA LYS A 228 -13.72 19.44 15.70
C LYS A 228 -14.42 18.26 16.36
N ARG A 229 -13.77 17.71 17.39
CA ARG A 229 -14.36 17.19 18.64
C ARG A 229 -14.47 18.41 19.59
N SER A 230 -15.41 18.62 20.51
CA SER A 230 -16.24 17.76 21.37
C SER A 230 -17.22 18.60 22.23
N ARG A 231 -18.13 17.90 22.95
CA ARG A 231 -18.96 18.27 24.15
C ARG A 231 -20.39 18.72 23.82
N SER A 232 -21.46 18.34 24.50
CA SER A 232 -21.74 17.55 25.72
C SER A 232 -23.27 17.53 25.92
N GLY A 233 -23.89 16.44 26.39
CA GLY A 233 -25.12 16.53 27.22
C GLY A 233 -26.26 15.51 26.98
N SER A 234 -26.64 14.86 28.08
CA SER A 234 -27.91 14.19 28.47
C SER A 234 -28.21 12.74 28.03
N ASP A 235 -27.97 11.82 28.97
CA ASP A 235 -28.85 10.78 29.55
C ASP A 235 -29.96 10.13 28.70
N ASP A 236 -30.01 8.79 28.65
CA ASP A 236 -31.09 7.99 29.27
C ASP A 236 -30.79 6.47 29.20
N GLU A 237 -31.33 5.77 30.19
CA GLU A 237 -31.17 4.40 30.68
C GLU A 237 -31.33 3.23 29.69
N SER A 238 -30.56 2.15 29.89
CA SER A 238 -31.08 0.80 30.22
C SER A 238 -30.06 -0.34 29.96
N ARG A 239 -29.68 -1.01 31.04
CA ARG A 239 -29.03 -2.34 31.09
C ARG A 239 -30.12 -3.43 31.16
N PRO A 240 -29.88 -4.72 30.81
CA PRO A 240 -29.02 -5.64 31.60
C PRO A 240 -28.21 -6.60 30.69
N GLY A 241 -27.25 -7.43 31.12
CA GLY A 241 -26.75 -7.88 32.41
C GLY A 241 -26.11 -9.27 32.17
N SER A 242 -24.90 -9.52 32.68
CA SER A 242 -24.35 -10.87 32.85
C SER A 242 -23.57 -10.92 34.16
N PRO A 243 -23.68 -12.02 34.93
CA PRO A 243 -23.33 -12.02 36.34
C PRO A 243 -21.87 -12.45 36.57
N ALA A 244 -21.28 -11.92 37.63
CA ALA A 244 -20.06 -12.45 38.23
C ALA A 244 -20.37 -12.88 39.67
N ALA A 245 -19.84 -14.04 40.02
CA ALA A 245 -19.98 -14.72 41.29
C ALA A 245 -19.33 -13.95 42.45
N ALA A 246 -19.96 -13.98 43.61
CA ALA A 246 -19.27 -13.95 44.89
C ALA A 246 -20.15 -14.63 45.95
N SER A 247 -19.54 -15.63 46.56
CA SER A 247 -19.85 -16.25 47.85
C SER A 247 -20.03 -15.23 48.97
N ASP A 248 -21.01 -15.45 49.85
CA ASP A 248 -20.82 -15.58 51.32
C ASP A 248 -22.19 -15.60 52.04
N ARG A 249 -22.20 -16.27 53.20
CA ARG A 249 -23.20 -16.33 54.28
C ARG A 249 -24.24 -17.44 54.24
N GLY A 250 -24.02 -18.39 55.15
CA GLY A 250 -25.02 -19.34 55.60
C GLY A 250 -26.01 -18.76 56.59
N SER A 251 -26.99 -19.61 56.93
CA SER A 251 -27.74 -19.67 58.18
C SER A 251 -28.45 -21.03 58.24
N GLU A 252 -28.56 -21.53 59.45
CA GLU A 252 -29.21 -22.74 59.93
C GLU A 252 -30.68 -22.92 59.48
N ALA A 253 -31.13 -24.17 59.38
CA ALA A 253 -32.32 -24.69 60.06
C ALA A 253 -32.59 -26.16 59.66
N ASP A 254 -32.51 -27.03 60.67
CA ASP A 254 -33.37 -28.17 60.99
C ASP A 254 -34.29 -28.79 59.91
N LEU A 255 -34.20 -30.12 59.72
CA LEU A 255 -35.25 -31.07 60.16
C LEU A 255 -35.01 -32.53 59.69
N VAL A 256 -35.19 -33.42 60.66
CA VAL A 256 -35.73 -34.80 60.58
C VAL A 256 -34.77 -35.98 60.42
N THR A 257 -34.55 -36.58 61.58
CA THR A 257 -34.27 -37.98 61.93
C THR A 257 -35.28 -38.99 61.36
N LYS A 258 -34.75 -40.09 60.79
CA LYS A 258 -35.22 -41.49 60.84
C LYS A 258 -34.17 -42.31 60.05
N GLY A 259 -33.42 -43.24 60.60
CA GLY A 259 -33.82 -44.33 61.48
C GLY A 259 -34.15 -45.55 60.62
N SER A 260 -33.25 -46.53 60.61
CA SER A 260 -33.48 -47.99 60.50
C SER A 260 -32.48 -48.72 59.60
N ASN A 261 -31.61 -49.48 60.26
CA ASN A 261 -31.14 -50.84 59.96
C ASN A 261 -31.65 -51.51 58.67
N ASN A 262 -30.73 -52.15 57.94
CA ASN A 262 -30.80 -53.61 57.78
C ASN A 262 -29.41 -54.16 57.41
N GLU A 263 -28.99 -55.10 58.25
CA GLU A 263 -27.93 -56.08 58.06
C GLU A 263 -28.36 -57.11 56.99
N ASP A 264 -27.36 -57.66 56.31
CA ASP A 264 -27.16 -59.07 55.97
C ASP A 264 -28.22 -59.93 55.22
N ASP A 265 -27.63 -60.89 54.49
CA ASP A 265 -28.13 -62.17 53.97
C ASP A 265 -28.68 -62.30 52.54
N ASP A 266 -27.97 -63.16 51.79
CA ASP A 266 -28.37 -64.19 50.81
C ASP A 266 -27.27 -64.28 49.72
N SER A 267 -26.36 -65.25 49.69
CA SER A 267 -26.49 -66.73 49.54
C SER A 267 -27.34 -67.15 48.32
N ASP A 268 -26.70 -67.25 47.14
CA ASP A 268 -26.48 -68.50 46.35
C ASP A 268 -25.61 -68.18 45.11
#